data_AF-A0A1V4MZJ0-F1
#
_entry.id   AF-A0A1V4MZJ0-F1
#
_cell.length_a   1.000
_cell.length_b   1.000
_cell.length_c   1.000
_cell.angle_alpha   90.00
_cell.angle_beta   90.00
_cell.angle_gamma   90.00
#
_symmetry.space_group_name_H-M   'P 1'
#
loop_
_entity.id
_entity.type
_entity.pdbx_description
1 polymer ?
#
loop_
_entity_poly.entity_id
_entity_poly.type
_entity_poly.pdbx_seq_one_letter_code
_entity_poly.pdbx_strand_id
1 'polypeptide(L)'
;MRDPAYCGLECGSCPAYLATVSGYGHSRKRIAEEWSRIYGRKISPEEISCTGCRKKEGLHFSHCYECSIRLCAVSRGVETCASCGEYPCLDLEEFFELAPEARNNLEALRRH
;
A
#
# COMPACT_ATOMS: atom_id res chain seq x y z
N MET A 1 -3.28 0.37 15.66
CA MET A 1 -2.31 -0.56 15.04
C MET A 1 -1.66 0.20 13.89
N ARG A 2 -0.39 0.60 14.02
CA ARG A 2 0.39 1.17 12.92
C ARG A 2 1.05 0.00 12.20
N ASP A 3 0.41 -0.47 11.15
CA ASP A 3 0.96 -1.54 10.29
C ASP A 3 1.45 -0.88 8.98
N PRO A 4 2.74 -0.49 8.91
CA PRO A 4 3.28 0.20 7.74
C PRO A 4 3.37 -0.77 6.56
N ALA A 5 3.07 -0.27 5.39
CA ALA A 5 3.33 -0.95 4.13
C ALA A 5 4.83 -1.03 3.86
N TYR A 6 5.24 -1.84 2.88
CA TYR A 6 6.63 -1.87 2.42
C TYR A 6 7.13 -0.47 2.04
N CYS A 7 6.30 0.32 1.36
CA CYS A 7 6.60 1.68 0.92
C CYS A 7 6.44 2.76 2.01
N GLY A 8 5.98 2.41 3.22
CA GLY A 8 5.76 3.37 4.31
C GLY A 8 4.34 3.93 4.43
N LEU A 9 3.43 3.65 3.49
CA LEU A 9 2.01 3.97 3.68
C LEU A 9 1.43 3.22 4.88
N GLU A 10 0.61 3.86 5.70
CA GLU A 10 -0.02 3.18 6.83
C GLU A 10 -1.33 2.50 6.42
N CYS A 11 -1.47 1.20 6.71
CA CYS A 11 -2.74 0.50 6.48
C CYS A 11 -3.90 1.14 7.27
N GLY A 12 -3.60 1.78 8.42
CA GLY A 12 -4.58 2.45 9.27
C GLY A 12 -5.25 3.68 8.64
N SER A 13 -4.67 4.27 7.60
CA SER A 13 -5.26 5.37 6.83
C SER A 13 -5.71 4.94 5.43
N CYS A 14 -5.43 3.68 5.03
CA CYS A 14 -5.77 3.18 3.70
C CYS A 14 -7.28 2.89 3.56
N PRO A 15 -8.00 3.55 2.64
CA PRO A 15 -9.45 3.34 2.46
C PRO A 15 -9.81 1.88 2.13
N ALA A 16 -9.01 1.20 1.31
CA ALA A 16 -9.27 -0.20 0.94
C ALA A 16 -9.11 -1.15 2.14
N TYR A 17 -8.07 -0.95 2.96
CA TYR A 17 -7.88 -1.72 4.18
C TYR A 17 -9.02 -1.46 5.17
N LEU A 18 -9.32 -0.19 5.43
CA LEU A 18 -10.40 0.23 6.34
C LEU A 18 -11.76 -0.32 5.88
N ALA A 19 -12.08 -0.27 4.59
CA ALA A 19 -13.31 -0.84 4.04
C ALA A 19 -13.34 -2.38 4.13
N THR A 20 -12.17 -3.03 4.13
CA THR A 20 -12.06 -4.48 4.31
C THR A 20 -12.33 -4.87 5.76
N VAL A 21 -11.61 -4.26 6.71
CA VAL A 21 -11.72 -4.60 8.15
C VAL A 21 -13.03 -4.14 8.79
N SER A 22 -13.62 -3.04 8.31
CA SER A 22 -14.89 -2.54 8.83
C SER A 22 -16.13 -3.26 8.26
N GLY A 23 -15.96 -4.07 7.20
CA GLY A 23 -17.04 -4.84 6.59
C GLY A 23 -18.08 -4.04 5.78
N TYR A 24 -17.92 -2.72 5.63
CA TYR A 24 -18.92 -1.88 4.94
C TYR A 24 -18.75 -1.89 3.42
N GLY A 25 -19.63 -2.60 2.72
CA GLY A 25 -19.65 -2.68 1.25
C GLY A 25 -19.91 -1.33 0.55
N HIS A 26 -20.68 -0.43 1.15
CA HIS A 26 -20.93 0.92 0.58
C HIS A 26 -19.64 1.74 0.46
N SER A 27 -18.73 1.59 1.43
CA SER A 27 -17.40 2.22 1.38
C SER A 27 -16.58 1.68 0.21
N ARG A 28 -16.64 0.37 -0.07
CA ARG A 28 -15.93 -0.25 -1.20
C ARG A 28 -16.42 0.26 -2.55
N LYS A 29 -17.73 0.43 -2.72
CA LYS A 29 -18.30 0.96 -3.97
C LYS A 29 -17.79 2.37 -4.28
N ARG A 30 -17.80 3.26 -3.29
CA ARG A 30 -17.31 4.64 -3.46
C ARG A 30 -15.81 4.67 -3.80
N ILE A 31 -15.00 3.87 -3.10
CA ILE A 31 -13.56 3.77 -3.36
C ILE A 31 -13.31 3.22 -4.77
N ALA A 32 -14.05 2.19 -5.18
CA ALA A 32 -13.93 1.59 -6.51
C ALA A 32 -14.22 2.61 -7.62
N GLU A 33 -15.27 3.43 -7.47
CA GLU A 33 -15.60 4.50 -8.41
C GLU A 33 -14.50 5.58 -8.49
N GLU A 34 -13.98 6.02 -7.34
CA GLU A 34 -12.90 7.02 -7.26
C GLU A 34 -11.60 6.50 -7.88
N TRP A 35 -11.17 5.31 -7.47
CA TRP A 35 -9.95 4.69 -7.95
C TRP A 35 -10.05 4.30 -9.43
N SER A 36 -11.25 3.98 -9.92
CA SER A 36 -11.44 3.76 -11.36
C SER A 36 -11.09 4.99 -12.19
N ARG A 37 -11.38 6.19 -11.67
CA ARG A 37 -11.02 7.46 -12.33
C ARG A 37 -9.52 7.73 -12.24
N ILE A 38 -8.91 7.49 -11.08
CA ILE A 38 -7.47 7.72 -10.85
C ILE A 38 -6.64 6.79 -11.72
N TYR A 39 -6.98 5.50 -11.76
CA TYR A 39 -6.22 4.49 -12.51
C TYR A 39 -6.67 4.35 -13.98
N GLY A 40 -7.70 5.10 -14.41
CA GLY A 40 -8.21 5.05 -15.77
C GLY A 40 -8.76 3.67 -16.19
N ARG A 41 -9.14 2.81 -15.24
CA ARG A 41 -9.68 1.46 -15.51
C ARG A 41 -10.89 1.18 -14.64
N LYS A 42 -11.78 0.28 -15.06
CA LYS A 42 -12.90 -0.14 -14.21
C LYS A 42 -12.37 -1.01 -13.06
N ILE A 43 -12.61 -0.56 -11.84
CA ILE A 43 -12.35 -1.30 -10.59
C ILE A 43 -13.69 -1.65 -9.98
N SER A 44 -13.87 -2.93 -9.63
CA SER A 44 -15.06 -3.42 -8.96
C SER A 44 -14.97 -3.26 -7.43
N PRO A 45 -16.09 -3.14 -6.70
CA PRO A 45 -16.08 -3.10 -5.23
C PRO A 45 -15.41 -4.33 -4.60
N GLU A 46 -15.48 -5.48 -5.25
CA GLU A 46 -14.87 -6.75 -4.81
C GLU A 46 -13.33 -6.66 -4.85
N GLU A 47 -12.78 -5.94 -5.83
CA GLU A 47 -11.34 -5.66 -5.91
C GLU A 47 -10.84 -4.76 -4.78
N ILE A 48 -11.71 -3.96 -4.15
CA ILE A 48 -11.40 -3.13 -2.97
C ILE A 48 -11.39 -4.00 -1.70
N SER A 49 -10.60 -5.08 -1.73
CA SER A 49 -10.40 -6.00 -0.62
C SER A 49 -8.91 -6.14 -0.32
N CYS A 50 -8.48 -5.74 0.87
CA CYS A 50 -7.08 -5.73 1.27
C CYS A 50 -6.93 -6.03 2.77
N THR A 51 -6.12 -7.05 3.11
CA THR A 51 -5.79 -7.44 4.49
C THR A 51 -4.40 -6.95 4.93
N GLY A 52 -3.78 -6.07 4.14
CA GLY A 52 -2.47 -5.49 4.39
C GLY A 52 -1.42 -5.99 3.41
N CYS A 53 -0.65 -5.06 2.83
CA CYS A 53 0.27 -5.37 1.73
C CYS A 53 1.43 -6.31 2.13
N ARG A 54 1.81 -6.32 3.42
CA ARG A 54 2.86 -7.19 3.97
C ARG A 54 2.41 -8.60 4.32
N LYS A 55 1.09 -8.86 4.34
CA LYS A 55 0.59 -10.21 4.56
C LYS A 55 0.94 -11.10 3.36
N LYS A 56 1.56 -12.25 3.62
CA LYS A 56 1.86 -13.27 2.60
C LYS A 56 0.59 -13.92 2.05
N GLU A 57 -0.40 -14.11 2.92
CA GLU A 57 -1.70 -14.72 2.59
C GLU A 57 -2.83 -13.72 2.89
N GLY A 58 -3.93 -13.82 2.16
CA GLY A 58 -5.12 -12.97 2.33
C GLY A 58 -5.50 -12.22 1.07
N LEU A 59 -6.46 -11.30 1.20
CA LEU A 59 -6.91 -10.47 0.09
C LEU A 59 -5.95 -9.30 -0.08
N HIS A 60 -5.54 -9.03 -1.32
CA HIS A 60 -4.80 -7.84 -1.68
C HIS A 60 -5.59 -7.07 -2.72
N PHE A 61 -5.56 -5.74 -2.61
CA PHE A 61 -6.12 -4.87 -3.65
C PHE A 61 -5.44 -5.20 -4.99
N SER A 62 -6.18 -5.16 -6.10
CA SER A 62 -5.69 -5.63 -7.40
C SER A 62 -4.36 -5.01 -7.83
N HIS A 63 -4.10 -3.74 -7.50
CA HIS A 63 -2.82 -3.09 -7.80
C HIS A 63 -1.62 -3.63 -6.98
N CYS A 64 -1.84 -4.29 -5.84
CA CYS A 64 -0.74 -4.88 -5.07
C CYS A 64 0.01 -5.99 -5.82
N TYR A 65 -0.57 -6.56 -6.87
CA TYR A 65 0.07 -7.55 -7.74
C TYR A 65 0.96 -6.92 -8.82
N GLU A 66 0.80 -5.62 -9.09
CA GLU A 66 1.56 -4.87 -10.11
C GLU A 66 2.49 -3.80 -9.48
N CYS A 67 2.33 -3.54 -8.19
CA CYS A 67 3.14 -2.57 -7.45
C CYS A 67 4.62 -3.00 -7.41
N SER A 68 5.45 -2.30 -8.17
CA SER A 68 6.91 -2.55 -8.27
C SER A 68 7.59 -2.56 -6.90
N ILE A 69 7.27 -1.59 -6.03
CA ILE A 69 7.85 -1.48 -4.68
C ILE A 69 7.52 -2.73 -3.85
N ARG A 70 6.27 -3.21 -3.88
CA ARG A 70 5.88 -4.42 -3.15
C ARG A 70 6.57 -5.66 -3.71
N LEU A 71 6.55 -5.84 -5.03
CA LEU A 71 7.17 -6.99 -5.68
C LEU A 71 8.68 -7.05 -5.38
N CYS A 72 9.36 -5.90 -5.44
CA CYS A 72 10.76 -5.76 -5.07
C CYS A 72 11.00 -6.12 -3.60
N ALA A 73 10.21 -5.56 -2.68
CA ALA A 73 10.36 -5.81 -1.25
C ALA A 73 10.13 -7.29 -0.87
N VAL A 74 9.11 -7.93 -1.48
CA VAL A 74 8.84 -9.36 -1.30
C VAL A 74 9.99 -10.21 -1.85
N SER A 75 10.50 -9.89 -3.05
CA SER A 75 11.64 -10.59 -3.66
C SER A 75 12.91 -10.49 -2.83
N ARG A 76 13.18 -9.30 -2.28
CA ARG A 76 14.34 -9.04 -1.41
C ARG A 76 14.16 -9.55 0.03
N GLY A 77 12.95 -9.97 0.40
CA GLY A 77 12.64 -10.46 1.75
C GLY A 77 12.78 -9.40 2.85
N VAL A 78 12.62 -8.12 2.52
CA VAL A 78 12.71 -7.04 3.52
C VAL A 78 11.37 -6.84 4.23
N GLU A 79 11.41 -6.50 5.51
CA GLU A 79 10.22 -6.19 6.32
C GLU A 79 9.50 -4.92 5.82
N THR A 80 10.28 -3.89 5.50
CA THR A 80 9.85 -2.66 4.83
C THR A 80 11.02 -2.12 4.01
N CYS A 81 10.77 -1.17 3.11
CA CYS A 81 11.84 -0.49 2.39
C CYS A 81 12.79 0.27 3.32
N ALA A 82 12.37 0.57 4.57
CA ALA A 82 13.24 1.18 5.57
C ALA A 82 14.45 0.31 5.91
N SER A 83 14.35 -1.02 5.87
CA SER A 83 15.48 -1.93 6.12
C SER A 83 16.29 -2.26 4.86
N CYS A 84 15.93 -1.70 3.70
CA CYS A 84 16.67 -1.92 2.47
C CYS A 84 17.99 -1.15 2.47
N GLY A 85 19.09 -1.79 2.05
CA GLY A 85 20.41 -1.16 1.92
C GLY A 85 20.49 -0.13 0.78
N GLU A 86 19.58 -0.19 -0.19
CA GLU A 86 19.49 0.74 -1.32
C GLU A 86 18.50 1.89 -1.06
N TYR A 87 18.02 2.06 0.18
CA TYR A 87 17.06 3.09 0.52
C TYR A 87 17.72 4.49 0.63
N PRO A 88 17.09 5.55 0.08
CA PRO A 88 15.97 5.52 -0.86
C PRO A 88 16.45 5.20 -2.29
N CYS A 89 15.74 4.32 -2.99
CA CYS A 89 15.98 4.01 -4.41
C CYS A 89 15.10 4.89 -5.31
N LEU A 90 15.36 4.88 -6.62
CA LEU A 90 14.64 5.73 -7.58
C LEU A 90 13.11 5.54 -7.52
N ASP A 91 12.64 4.29 -7.52
CA ASP A 91 11.20 3.96 -7.40
C ASP A 91 10.56 4.57 -6.14
N LEU A 92 11.31 4.66 -5.03
CA LEU A 92 10.83 5.25 -3.79
C LEU A 92 10.84 6.78 -3.84
N GLU A 93 11.87 7.40 -4.43
CA GLU A 93 11.92 8.85 -4.60
C GLU A 93 10.74 9.33 -5.46
N GLU A 94 10.47 8.69 -6.60
CA GLU A 94 9.29 9.00 -7.43
C GLU A 94 7.98 8.80 -6.67
N PHE A 95 7.88 7.73 -5.88
CA PHE A 95 6.71 7.48 -5.05
C PHE A 95 6.53 8.53 -3.95
N PHE A 96 7.61 9.06 -3.38
CA PHE A 96 7.54 10.10 -2.35
C PHE A 96 7.10 11.46 -2.87
N GLU A 97 7.25 11.73 -4.17
CA GLU A 97 6.66 12.93 -4.78
C GLU A 97 5.13 12.88 -4.75
N LEU A 98 4.56 11.68 -4.88
CA LEU A 98 3.11 11.44 -4.85
C LEU A 98 2.57 11.22 -3.43
N ALA A 99 3.37 10.63 -2.54
CA ALA A 99 3.00 10.31 -1.17
C ALA A 99 4.13 10.67 -0.17
N PRO A 100 4.35 11.98 0.12
CA PRO A 100 5.41 12.43 1.02
C PRO A 100 5.32 11.85 2.44
N GLU A 101 4.10 11.54 2.91
CA GLU A 101 3.88 10.90 4.20
C GLU A 101 4.54 9.52 4.31
N ALA A 102 4.65 8.80 3.19
CA ALA A 102 5.28 7.49 3.16
C ALA A 102 6.78 7.58 3.46
N ARG A 103 7.45 8.62 2.97
CA ARG A 103 8.85 8.94 3.28
C ARG A 103 9.04 9.15 4.79
N ASN A 104 8.21 10.01 5.39
CA ASN A 104 8.30 10.32 6.82
C ASN A 104 8.14 9.05 7.67
N ASN A 105 7.26 8.15 7.28
CA ASN A 105 7.06 6.89 7.99
C ASN A 105 8.25 5.95 7.85
N LEU A 106 8.85 5.82 6.65
CA LEU A 106 10.05 5.00 6.48
C LEU A 106 11.26 5.59 7.23
N GLU A 107 11.45 6.91 7.19
CA GLU A 107 12.50 7.59 7.97
C GLU A 107 12.33 7.36 9.48
N ALA A 108 11.09 7.40 9.98
CA ALA A 108 10.81 7.11 11.39
C ALA A 108 11.16 5.67 11.76
N LEU A 109 10.90 4.70 10.87
CA LEU A 109 11.27 3.30 11.06
C LEU A 109 12.79 3.06 11.03
N ARG A 110 13.56 3.88 10.31
CA ARG A 110 15.04 3.77 10.23
C ARG A 110 15.77 4.28 11.46
N ARG A 111 15.12 5.08 12.29
CA ARG A 111 15.72 5.69 13.49
C ARG A 111 15.70 4.76 14.72
N HIS A 112 15.15 3.56 14.59
CA HIS A 112 14.99 2.55 15.63
C HIS A 112 15.60 1.23 15.18
#